data_AF-A0A317U981-F1
#
_entry.id   AF-A0A317U981-F1
#
_cell.length_a   1.000
_cell.length_b   1.000
_cell.length_c   1.000
_cell.angle_alpha   90.00
_cell.angle_beta   90.00
_cell.angle_gamma   90.00
#
_symmetry.space_group_name_H-M   'P 1'
#
loop_
_entity.id
_entity.type
_entity.pdbx_description
1 polymer ?
#
loop_
_entity_poly.entity_id
_entity_poly.type
_entity_poly.pdbx_seq_one_letter_code
_entity_poly.pdbx_strand_id
1 'polypeptide(L)'
;MTEKKPKSIESELHKKAAKPNTAPIVNKKTQQKKKKKKNPQADKKNLQKMETQRFKSALSKITQGIVFSEKSIFQSVDISSEVHTTKKSVTYTVMIQPVLKNNSIGHVRETILMYSKNWTVDMMKKEILDVLKRDSYDFIPDKETETDIKQRILDIIKSHPDVVVDKEFIPYTDWFCSRYFWLANAVINNDTEKGEPIRHKLTNMVISRNGEISFQYYQFPFIYKKGKIGTRKNYGQKQAAKFINENAGELRKCLAFQQNNKDEKKNIKIIINNDSVHITIGFGDKSYKKHMTGTVDSVALETWDEVVTEEYYEEKEALKKKIESRLKKLKTCGSLLHRTILKMVVEREGEEWPEKDAYDWEEKIITEEIYLTLGSGVSNIVSRQEITDAVADLINCGLLRKKTMRKVGKNGRFSEIFLPGAKNIVLLPGADYKVFAEMPFERKCCEFNHFTDMDWIDWLRSRTPDDINQTPDSNITEALSLLEHRCVAMLYPKKTREFLRKMPPAWMEYAETMYEITDDEGERRYWKLVQNWLS
;
A
#
# COMPACT_ATOMS: atom_id res chain seq x y z
N MET A 1 67.53 24.84 2.25
CA MET A 1 66.38 25.54 2.85
C MET A 1 65.94 26.61 1.86
N THR A 2 64.65 26.59 1.50
CA THR A 2 63.78 27.70 1.00
C THR A 2 64.32 28.58 -0.14
N GLU A 3 63.64 28.84 -1.26
CA GLU A 3 62.23 29.22 -1.41
C GLU A 3 61.83 29.38 -2.90
N LYS A 4 60.53 29.21 -3.19
CA LYS A 4 59.64 29.91 -4.15
C LYS A 4 60.01 30.16 -5.64
N LYS A 5 59.03 29.79 -6.50
CA LYS A 5 58.74 30.35 -7.86
C LYS A 5 58.34 31.84 -7.79
N PRO A 6 58.54 32.63 -8.88
CA PRO A 6 57.41 33.11 -9.72
C PRO A 6 57.72 33.13 -11.25
N LYS A 7 56.74 32.94 -12.18
CA LYS A 7 55.97 33.93 -13.01
C LYS A 7 56.83 35.06 -13.66
N SER A 8 56.64 35.60 -14.87
CA SER A 8 55.82 35.37 -16.08
C SER A 8 56.18 36.45 -17.13
N ILE A 9 55.95 36.18 -18.44
CA ILE A 9 55.44 37.07 -19.52
C ILE A 9 56.33 38.21 -20.10
N GLU A 10 56.20 38.39 -21.43
CA GLU A 10 56.57 39.55 -22.30
C GLU A 10 58.06 39.80 -22.54
N SER A 11 58.54 40.35 -23.65
CA SER A 11 58.14 40.56 -25.05
C SER A 11 59.36 41.24 -25.71
N GLU A 12 59.49 41.11 -27.04
CA GLU A 12 60.27 42.00 -27.93
C GLU A 12 61.80 42.14 -27.74
N LEU A 13 62.55 41.86 -28.82
CA LEU A 13 63.31 42.89 -29.57
C LEU A 13 64.14 42.26 -30.71
N HIS A 14 63.59 42.42 -31.92
CA HIS A 14 64.29 42.86 -33.13
C HIS A 14 65.80 42.59 -33.28
N LYS A 15 66.15 41.77 -34.30
CA LYS A 15 67.03 42.23 -35.40
C LYS A 15 66.55 41.70 -36.76
N LYS A 16 65.95 42.61 -37.54
CA LYS A 16 66.01 42.70 -39.01
C LYS A 16 67.49 42.78 -39.45
N ALA A 17 67.92 42.54 -40.67
CA ALA A 17 67.40 41.99 -41.92
C ALA A 17 68.59 41.86 -42.88
N ALA A 18 68.53 40.93 -43.84
CA ALA A 18 69.27 41.05 -45.09
C ALA A 18 68.30 40.79 -46.26
N LYS A 19 68.27 41.75 -47.17
CA LYS A 19 67.61 41.81 -48.49
C LYS A 19 68.71 42.34 -49.46
N PRO A 20 68.53 42.38 -50.80
CA PRO A 20 67.38 42.00 -51.63
C PRO A 20 67.78 41.28 -52.95
N ASN A 21 66.79 40.95 -53.79
CA ASN A 21 66.73 41.09 -55.27
C ASN A 21 65.97 39.91 -55.92
N THR A 22 65.10 40.03 -56.94
CA THR A 22 64.35 41.13 -57.59
C THR A 22 63.33 40.43 -58.52
N ALA A 23 62.03 40.76 -58.37
CA ALA A 23 60.93 40.85 -59.36
C ALA A 23 60.63 39.69 -60.38
N PRO A 24 59.45 39.65 -61.04
CA PRO A 24 58.28 40.53 -60.94
C PRO A 24 56.94 39.83 -60.64
N ILE A 25 56.02 40.61 -60.09
CA ILE A 25 54.59 40.31 -60.00
C ILE A 25 53.94 40.76 -61.31
N VAL A 26 53.28 39.84 -62.04
CA VAL A 26 52.34 40.20 -63.11
C VAL A 26 51.05 39.36 -62.99
N ASN A 27 49.95 40.10 -62.84
CA ASN A 27 48.55 39.79 -63.15
C ASN A 27 47.78 38.67 -62.42
N LYS A 28 47.17 39.09 -61.30
CA LYS A 28 45.78 38.77 -60.96
C LYS A 28 44.87 39.07 -62.16
N LYS A 29 44.35 38.06 -62.86
CA LYS A 29 43.01 38.01 -63.51
C LYS A 29 42.93 36.83 -64.49
N THR A 30 42.90 35.60 -63.99
CA THR A 30 42.18 34.44 -64.59
C THR A 30 42.54 33.17 -63.81
N GLN A 31 41.87 32.91 -62.69
CA GLN A 31 41.66 31.54 -62.20
C GLN A 31 40.52 31.41 -61.17
N GLN A 32 39.58 32.36 -61.15
CA GLN A 32 38.21 32.11 -60.68
C GLN A 32 37.43 31.32 -61.74
N LYS A 33 37.89 30.10 -62.05
CA LYS A 33 37.13 29.08 -62.79
C LYS A 33 37.73 27.69 -62.60
N LYS A 34 37.95 27.29 -61.34
CA LYS A 34 37.85 25.90 -60.89
C LYS A 34 37.33 25.89 -59.46
N LYS A 35 36.01 26.13 -59.34
CA LYS A 35 35.21 25.66 -58.21
C LYS A 35 35.45 24.14 -58.09
N LYS A 36 36.38 23.69 -57.24
CA LYS A 36 36.17 22.42 -56.54
C LYS A 36 34.99 22.68 -55.61
N LYS A 37 33.78 22.33 -56.07
CA LYS A 37 32.64 22.08 -55.18
C LYS A 37 33.13 21.07 -54.12
N LYS A 38 33.63 21.54 -52.98
CA LYS A 38 33.79 20.68 -51.82
C LYS A 38 32.38 20.29 -51.42
N ASN A 39 32.07 19.02 -51.63
CA ASN A 39 30.75 18.47 -51.37
C ASN A 39 30.64 18.34 -49.83
N PRO A 40 29.84 19.16 -49.12
CA PRO A 40 29.81 19.14 -47.65
C PRO A 40 29.41 17.77 -47.08
N GLN A 41 28.71 16.97 -47.89
CA GLN A 41 28.37 15.59 -47.58
C GLN A 41 29.56 14.61 -47.69
N ALA A 42 30.54 14.89 -48.55
CA ALA A 42 31.79 14.12 -48.66
C ALA A 42 32.76 14.47 -47.52
N ASP A 43 32.84 15.75 -47.13
CA ASP A 43 33.65 16.19 -45.98
C ASP A 43 33.12 15.61 -44.66
N LYS A 44 31.79 15.57 -44.48
CA LYS A 44 31.15 14.92 -43.31
C LYS A 44 31.38 13.41 -43.27
N LYS A 45 31.30 12.71 -44.42
CA LYS A 45 31.62 11.27 -44.53
C LYS A 45 33.10 10.99 -44.24
N ASN A 46 34.01 11.83 -44.71
CA ASN A 46 35.44 11.67 -44.46
C ASN A 46 35.80 11.91 -42.99
N LEU A 47 35.16 12.88 -42.33
CA LEU A 47 35.32 13.12 -40.89
C LEU A 47 34.84 11.92 -40.06
N GLN A 48 33.67 11.35 -40.40
CA GLN A 48 33.14 10.14 -39.75
C GLN A 48 34.06 8.92 -39.93
N LYS A 49 34.67 8.76 -41.13
CA LYS A 49 35.66 7.71 -41.39
C LYS A 49 36.92 7.88 -40.53
N MET A 50 37.45 9.11 -40.42
CA MET A 50 38.61 9.39 -39.56
C MET A 50 38.31 9.15 -38.08
N GLU A 51 37.15 9.58 -37.58
CA GLU A 51 36.72 9.32 -36.19
C GLU A 51 36.57 7.81 -35.91
N THR A 52 36.01 7.06 -36.86
CA THR A 52 35.90 5.60 -36.77
C THR A 52 37.27 4.92 -36.71
N GLN A 53 38.22 5.38 -37.53
CA GLN A 53 39.58 4.87 -37.52
C GLN A 53 40.31 5.23 -36.22
N ARG A 54 40.11 6.45 -35.69
CA ARG A 54 40.62 6.88 -34.38
C ARG A 54 40.08 5.99 -33.26
N PHE A 55 38.77 5.68 -33.29
CA PHE A 55 38.12 4.81 -32.32
C PHE A 55 38.73 3.40 -32.33
N LYS A 56 38.78 2.75 -33.50
CA LYS A 56 39.35 1.41 -33.64
C LYS A 56 40.83 1.35 -33.23
N SER A 57 41.60 2.38 -33.58
CA SER A 57 43.02 2.47 -33.21
C SER A 57 43.21 2.64 -31.70
N ALA A 58 42.37 3.45 -31.04
CA ALA A 58 42.40 3.61 -29.58
C ALA A 58 42.04 2.30 -28.87
N LEU A 59 40.98 1.62 -29.32
CA LEU A 59 40.55 0.35 -28.76
C LEU A 59 41.63 -0.73 -28.90
N SER A 60 42.27 -0.82 -30.07
CA SER A 60 43.37 -1.76 -30.31
C SER A 60 44.55 -1.52 -29.35
N LYS A 61 44.94 -0.27 -29.13
CA LYS A 61 46.00 0.09 -28.16
C LYS A 61 45.62 -0.26 -26.72
N ILE A 62 44.37 -0.01 -26.33
CA ILE A 62 43.88 -0.38 -24.99
C ILE A 62 43.94 -1.91 -24.83
N THR A 63 43.46 -2.64 -25.82
CA THR A 63 43.41 -4.11 -25.82
C THR A 63 44.80 -4.73 -25.66
N GLN A 64 45.79 -4.23 -26.42
CA GLN A 64 47.19 -4.67 -26.32
C GLN A 64 47.82 -4.41 -24.93
N GLY A 65 47.31 -3.43 -24.20
CA GLY A 65 47.80 -3.08 -22.86
C GLY A 65 47.17 -3.89 -21.72
N ILE A 66 46.20 -4.76 -21.98
CA ILE A 66 45.53 -5.56 -20.96
C ILE A 66 46.33 -6.85 -20.74
N VAL A 67 46.80 -7.04 -19.50
CA VAL A 67 47.54 -8.23 -19.08
C VAL A 67 46.87 -8.80 -17.82
N PHE A 68 46.54 -10.09 -17.85
CA PHE A 68 46.01 -10.80 -16.70
C PHE A 68 47.14 -11.41 -15.86
N SER A 69 46.99 -11.39 -14.54
CA SER A 69 47.94 -12.07 -13.65
C SER A 69 47.87 -13.60 -13.80
N GLU A 70 48.94 -14.31 -13.44
CA GLU A 70 48.95 -15.78 -13.43
C GLU A 70 47.86 -16.39 -12.55
N LYS A 71 47.45 -15.69 -11.48
CA LYS A 71 46.39 -16.13 -10.56
C LYS A 71 44.97 -15.90 -11.12
N SER A 72 44.83 -15.15 -12.21
CA SER A 72 43.54 -14.91 -12.87
C SER A 72 42.98 -16.21 -13.48
N ILE A 73 41.65 -16.35 -13.47
CA ILE A 73 40.95 -17.39 -14.23
C ILE A 73 40.86 -17.08 -15.73
N PHE A 74 41.14 -15.83 -16.12
CA PHE A 74 41.14 -15.38 -17.50
C PHE A 74 42.54 -15.43 -18.11
N GLN A 75 42.63 -15.86 -19.36
CA GLN A 75 43.88 -15.90 -20.15
C GLN A 75 44.04 -14.65 -21.02
N SER A 76 42.95 -14.17 -21.59
CA SER A 76 42.90 -13.04 -22.51
C SER A 76 41.53 -12.36 -22.40
N VAL A 77 41.37 -11.28 -23.16
CA VAL A 77 40.07 -10.63 -23.35
C VAL A 77 39.87 -10.44 -24.84
N ASP A 78 38.72 -10.90 -25.34
CA ASP A 78 38.28 -10.63 -26.69
C ASP A 78 37.51 -9.32 -26.67
N ILE A 79 38.04 -8.33 -27.38
CA ILE A 79 37.44 -7.00 -27.49
C ILE A 79 37.18 -6.73 -28.97
N SER A 80 35.91 -6.59 -29.32
CA SER A 80 35.48 -6.26 -30.68
C SER A 80 34.64 -4.98 -30.67
N SER A 81 34.46 -4.39 -31.84
CA SER A 81 33.69 -3.14 -31.97
C SER A 81 32.85 -3.08 -33.22
N GLU A 82 31.67 -2.52 -33.07
CA GLU A 82 30.75 -2.21 -34.16
C GLU A 82 30.47 -0.72 -34.22
N VAL A 83 30.38 -0.17 -35.43
CA VAL A 83 30.15 1.26 -35.65
C VAL A 83 28.88 1.45 -36.45
N HIS A 84 27.87 2.00 -35.80
CA HIS A 84 26.57 2.27 -36.38
C HIS A 84 26.48 3.73 -36.77
N THR A 85 26.37 3.99 -38.08
CA THR A 85 26.29 5.35 -38.63
C THR A 85 24.90 5.63 -39.17
N THR A 86 24.25 6.67 -38.65
CA THR A 86 22.99 7.22 -39.20
C THR A 86 23.25 8.56 -39.88
N LYS A 87 22.23 9.13 -40.55
CA LYS A 87 22.31 10.48 -41.14
C LYS A 87 22.62 11.58 -40.10
N LYS A 88 22.28 11.36 -38.82
CA LYS A 88 22.37 12.35 -37.74
C LYS A 88 23.44 12.03 -36.68
N SER A 89 23.76 10.76 -36.43
CA SER A 89 24.66 10.32 -35.35
C SER A 89 25.60 9.18 -35.77
N VAL A 90 26.69 9.01 -35.00
CA VAL A 90 27.55 7.82 -35.03
C VAL A 90 27.54 7.25 -33.62
N THR A 91 27.27 5.97 -33.50
CA THR A 91 27.30 5.23 -32.23
C THR A 91 28.33 4.13 -32.35
N TYR A 92 29.18 4.00 -31.34
CA TYR A 92 30.20 2.96 -31.28
C TYR A 92 29.81 1.96 -30.20
N THR A 93 29.85 0.67 -30.53
CA THR A 93 29.57 -0.42 -29.60
C THR A 93 30.86 -1.18 -29.38
N VAL A 94 31.22 -1.42 -28.14
CA VAL A 94 32.37 -2.26 -27.76
C VAL A 94 31.83 -3.48 -27.05
N MET A 95 32.17 -4.65 -27.56
CA MET A 95 31.83 -5.94 -26.96
C MET A 95 33.09 -6.47 -26.28
N ILE A 96 32.97 -6.77 -24.98
CA ILE A 96 34.09 -7.18 -24.13
C ILE A 96 33.77 -8.55 -23.57
N GLN A 97 34.63 -9.53 -23.88
CA GLN A 97 34.48 -10.90 -23.43
C GLN A 97 35.78 -11.38 -22.78
N PRO A 98 35.85 -11.48 -21.44
CA PRO A 98 36.95 -12.17 -20.77
C PRO A 98 36.98 -13.65 -21.17
N VAL A 99 38.14 -14.12 -21.62
CA VAL A 99 38.33 -15.51 -22.07
C VAL A 99 38.92 -16.34 -20.94
N LEU A 100 38.25 -17.43 -20.59
CA LEU A 100 38.69 -18.33 -19.52
C LEU A 100 39.94 -19.13 -19.95
N LYS A 101 40.84 -19.39 -19.00
CA LYS A 101 41.98 -20.31 -19.19
C LYS A 101 41.53 -21.73 -19.49
N ASN A 102 40.50 -22.17 -18.78
CA ASN A 102 39.82 -23.42 -19.08
C ASN A 102 38.59 -23.09 -19.92
N ASN A 103 38.69 -23.26 -21.23
CA ASN A 103 37.58 -23.03 -22.15
C ASN A 103 36.62 -24.22 -22.24
N SER A 104 36.96 -25.40 -21.71
CA SER A 104 36.10 -26.60 -21.74
C SER A 104 34.88 -26.51 -20.81
N ILE A 105 34.88 -25.55 -19.88
CA ILE A 105 33.75 -25.37 -18.96
C ILE A 105 32.63 -24.50 -19.55
N GLY A 106 32.92 -23.73 -20.60
CA GLY A 106 32.04 -22.70 -21.13
C GLY A 106 32.73 -21.36 -21.32
N HIS A 107 31.92 -20.32 -21.54
CA HIS A 107 32.40 -18.98 -21.83
C HIS A 107 31.63 -17.90 -21.07
N VAL A 108 32.28 -16.75 -20.87
CA VAL A 108 31.65 -15.56 -20.30
C VAL A 108 30.81 -14.89 -21.39
N ARG A 109 29.62 -14.40 -21.04
CA ARG A 109 28.79 -13.60 -21.94
C ARG A 109 29.41 -12.23 -22.16
N GLU A 110 29.35 -11.75 -23.40
CA GLU A 110 29.85 -10.44 -23.78
C GLU A 110 29.18 -9.31 -22.98
N THR A 111 29.97 -8.38 -22.48
CA THR A 111 29.48 -7.11 -21.94
C THR A 111 29.54 -6.04 -23.03
N ILE A 112 28.42 -5.35 -23.24
CA ILE A 112 28.27 -4.34 -24.29
C ILE A 112 28.39 -2.94 -23.67
N LEU A 113 29.34 -2.13 -24.18
CA LEU A 113 29.47 -0.71 -23.87
C LEU A 113 29.11 0.12 -25.10
N MET A 114 28.32 1.19 -24.91
CA MET A 114 27.87 2.07 -25.98
C MET A 114 28.44 3.48 -25.81
N TYR A 115 29.05 4.00 -26.88
CA TYR A 115 29.67 5.31 -26.93
C TYR A 115 29.01 6.21 -27.96
N SER A 116 28.85 7.49 -27.61
CA SER A 116 28.45 8.57 -28.52
C SER A 116 29.67 9.44 -28.88
N LYS A 117 29.48 10.55 -29.61
CA LYS A 117 30.57 11.38 -30.16
C LYS A 117 31.58 11.94 -29.14
N ASN A 118 31.25 11.99 -27.85
CA ASN A 118 32.09 12.62 -26.82
C ASN A 118 33.01 11.62 -26.09
N TRP A 119 33.29 10.47 -26.68
CA TRP A 119 34.18 9.48 -26.08
C TRP A 119 35.63 9.97 -26.02
N THR A 120 36.34 9.61 -24.95
CA THR A 120 37.79 9.81 -24.81
C THR A 120 38.49 8.48 -24.59
N VAL A 121 39.79 8.43 -24.88
CA VAL A 121 40.59 7.22 -24.68
C VAL A 121 40.63 6.82 -23.21
N ASP A 122 40.75 7.80 -22.30
CA ASP A 122 40.79 7.54 -20.86
C ASP A 122 39.45 7.03 -20.33
N MET A 123 38.33 7.56 -20.83
CA MET A 123 36.99 7.10 -20.48
C MET A 123 36.79 5.65 -20.93
N MET A 124 37.08 5.36 -22.20
CA MET A 124 37.00 4.00 -22.75
C MET A 124 37.90 3.02 -21.98
N LYS A 125 39.14 3.41 -21.69
CA LYS A 125 40.09 2.59 -20.92
C LYS A 125 39.55 2.31 -19.52
N LYS A 126 39.03 3.33 -18.83
CA LYS A 126 38.47 3.18 -17.48
C LYS A 126 37.28 2.21 -17.50
N GLU A 127 36.32 2.40 -18.39
CA GLU A 127 35.11 1.56 -18.44
C GLU A 127 35.42 0.11 -18.83
N ILE A 128 36.33 -0.12 -19.78
CA ILE A 128 36.80 -1.47 -20.12
C ILE A 128 37.44 -2.12 -18.88
N LEU A 129 38.32 -1.40 -18.18
CA LEU A 129 38.95 -1.91 -16.96
C LEU A 129 37.94 -2.16 -15.84
N ASP A 130 36.89 -1.34 -15.72
CA ASP A 130 35.83 -1.52 -14.73
C ASP A 130 35.01 -2.79 -15.02
N VAL A 131 34.71 -3.08 -16.29
CA VAL A 131 34.11 -4.37 -16.71
C VAL A 131 35.02 -5.54 -16.33
N LEU A 132 36.32 -5.45 -16.66
CA LEU A 132 37.31 -6.46 -16.27
C LEU A 132 37.58 -6.52 -14.77
N LYS A 133 37.08 -5.54 -14.00
CA LYS A 133 37.19 -5.46 -12.54
C LYS A 133 36.01 -6.02 -11.76
N ARG A 134 34.91 -6.37 -12.42
CA ARG A 134 33.71 -6.95 -11.79
C ARG A 134 34.03 -8.22 -11.02
N ASP A 135 33.38 -8.41 -9.87
CA ASP A 135 33.56 -9.59 -9.03
C ASP A 135 33.06 -10.88 -9.70
N SER A 136 32.13 -10.74 -10.65
CA SER A 136 31.44 -11.84 -11.28
C SER A 136 30.93 -11.48 -12.68
N TYR A 137 30.79 -12.50 -13.54
CA TYR A 137 30.40 -12.37 -14.93
C TYR A 137 29.31 -13.36 -15.31
N ASP A 138 28.37 -12.93 -16.14
CA ASP A 138 27.37 -13.82 -16.74
C ASP A 138 28.08 -14.94 -17.49
N PHE A 139 27.65 -16.18 -17.25
CA PHE A 139 28.34 -17.37 -17.70
C PHE A 139 27.42 -18.27 -18.50
N ILE A 140 27.93 -18.85 -19.58
CA ILE A 140 27.23 -19.82 -20.42
C ILE A 140 28.07 -21.10 -20.38
N PRO A 141 27.58 -22.17 -19.72
CA PRO A 141 28.30 -23.44 -19.68
C PRO A 141 28.29 -24.11 -21.05
N ASP A 142 29.33 -24.88 -21.33
CA ASP A 142 29.27 -25.82 -22.45
C ASP A 142 28.31 -26.98 -22.14
N LYS A 143 27.82 -27.65 -23.19
CA LYS A 143 26.81 -28.72 -23.07
C LYS A 143 27.26 -29.85 -22.13
N GLU A 144 28.53 -30.23 -22.19
CA GLU A 144 29.10 -31.26 -21.30
C GLU A 144 29.12 -30.80 -19.84
N THR A 145 29.52 -29.56 -19.59
CA THR A 145 29.53 -28.95 -18.25
C THR A 145 28.13 -28.79 -17.69
N GLU A 146 27.17 -28.36 -18.50
CA GLU A 146 25.76 -28.29 -18.09
C GLU A 146 25.22 -29.68 -17.70
N THR A 147 25.59 -30.71 -18.47
CA THR A 147 25.18 -32.10 -18.21
C THR A 147 25.81 -32.64 -16.92
N ASP A 148 27.11 -32.42 -16.71
CA ASP A 148 27.83 -32.80 -15.49
C ASP A 148 27.24 -32.11 -14.25
N ILE A 149 26.99 -30.80 -14.32
CA ILE A 149 26.36 -30.04 -13.23
C ILE A 149 24.99 -30.63 -12.88
N LYS A 150 24.15 -30.90 -13.88
CA LYS A 150 22.82 -31.50 -13.66
C LYS A 150 22.95 -32.87 -13.02
N GLN A 151 23.81 -33.75 -13.55
CA GLN A 151 23.99 -35.10 -13.01
C GLN A 151 24.43 -35.06 -11.55
N ARG A 152 25.40 -34.21 -11.20
CA ARG A 152 25.86 -34.05 -9.81
C ARG A 152 24.77 -33.54 -8.87
N ILE A 153 23.89 -32.65 -9.34
CA ILE A 153 22.72 -32.21 -8.55
C ILE A 153 21.80 -33.40 -8.29
N LEU A 154 21.49 -34.18 -9.33
CA LEU A 154 20.65 -35.39 -9.19
C LEU A 154 21.27 -36.37 -8.19
N ASP A 155 22.58 -36.62 -8.28
CA ASP A 155 23.28 -37.54 -7.38
C ASP A 155 23.23 -37.07 -5.92
N ILE A 156 23.43 -35.77 -5.68
CA ILE A 156 23.31 -35.18 -4.33
C ILE A 156 21.91 -35.38 -3.77
N ILE A 157 20.87 -35.11 -4.57
CA ILE A 157 19.49 -35.24 -4.12
C ILE A 157 19.14 -36.70 -3.85
N LYS A 158 19.50 -37.60 -4.77
CA LYS A 158 19.27 -39.06 -4.60
C LYS A 158 19.97 -39.63 -3.38
N SER A 159 21.11 -39.06 -2.96
CA SER A 159 21.79 -39.46 -1.73
C SER A 159 21.11 -39.01 -0.44
N HIS A 160 20.07 -38.17 -0.52
CA HIS A 160 19.33 -37.63 0.63
C HIS A 160 17.80 -37.88 0.49
N PRO A 161 17.34 -39.14 0.50
CA PRO A 161 15.90 -39.44 0.44
C PRO A 161 15.12 -38.91 1.65
N ASP A 162 15.82 -38.63 2.76
CA ASP A 162 15.27 -38.07 4.01
C ASP A 162 14.76 -36.63 3.88
N VAL A 163 15.02 -35.95 2.75
CA VAL A 163 14.52 -34.59 2.49
C VAL A 163 13.23 -34.55 1.68
N VAL A 164 12.65 -35.71 1.36
CA VAL A 164 11.34 -35.80 0.71
C VAL A 164 10.24 -35.59 1.75
N VAL A 165 9.27 -34.73 1.40
CA VAL A 165 8.08 -34.42 2.20
C VAL A 165 6.85 -34.50 1.30
N ASP A 166 5.69 -34.78 1.90
CA ASP A 166 4.43 -34.80 1.15
C ASP A 166 4.15 -33.43 0.50
N LYS A 167 3.69 -33.46 -0.75
CA LYS A 167 3.50 -32.27 -1.59
C LYS A 167 2.54 -31.25 -1.00
N GLU A 168 1.57 -31.70 -0.22
CA GLU A 168 0.58 -30.84 0.44
C GLU A 168 1.21 -29.85 1.44
N PHE A 169 2.36 -30.20 2.04
CA PHE A 169 3.04 -29.33 3.01
C PHE A 169 3.95 -28.30 2.34
N ILE A 170 4.45 -28.56 1.13
CA ILE A 170 5.45 -27.74 0.46
C ILE A 170 5.03 -26.25 0.31
N PRO A 171 3.78 -25.91 -0.03
CA PRO A 171 3.32 -24.52 -0.12
C PRO A 171 3.38 -23.74 1.20
N TYR A 172 3.40 -24.44 2.34
CA TYR A 172 3.40 -23.84 3.66
C TYR A 172 4.81 -23.63 4.22
N THR A 173 5.85 -24.12 3.53
CA THR A 173 7.25 -23.99 3.98
C THR A 173 7.88 -22.66 3.56
N ASP A 174 8.99 -22.28 4.22
CA ASP A 174 9.82 -21.15 3.75
C ASP A 174 10.17 -21.29 2.27
N TRP A 175 10.27 -20.15 1.57
CA TRP A 175 10.52 -20.09 0.14
C TRP A 175 11.70 -20.96 -0.31
N PHE A 176 12.82 -20.95 0.41
CA PHE A 176 14.00 -21.71 0.01
C PHE A 176 13.81 -23.22 0.23
N CYS A 177 13.20 -23.63 1.34
CA CYS A 177 12.86 -25.02 1.61
C CYS A 177 11.85 -25.56 0.60
N SER A 178 10.83 -24.77 0.27
CA SER A 178 9.81 -25.11 -0.70
C SER A 178 10.41 -25.51 -2.06
N ARG A 179 11.31 -24.70 -2.61
CA ARG A 179 11.98 -25.00 -3.90
C ARG A 179 12.83 -26.26 -3.84
N TYR A 180 13.53 -26.48 -2.73
CA TYR A 180 14.32 -27.69 -2.54
C TYR A 180 13.45 -28.94 -2.44
N PHE A 181 12.32 -28.90 -1.72
CA PHE A 181 11.39 -30.02 -1.60
C PHE A 181 10.68 -30.36 -2.91
N TRP A 182 10.34 -29.35 -3.71
CA TRP A 182 9.83 -29.58 -5.08
C TRP A 182 10.87 -30.29 -5.95
N LEU A 183 12.14 -29.87 -5.86
CA LEU A 183 13.25 -30.50 -6.56
C LEU A 183 13.50 -31.94 -6.06
N ALA A 184 13.46 -32.17 -4.75
CA ALA A 184 13.63 -33.49 -4.15
C ALA A 184 12.54 -34.48 -4.60
N ASN A 185 11.27 -34.08 -4.51
CA ASN A 185 10.15 -34.88 -5.00
C ASN A 185 10.27 -35.19 -6.50
N ALA A 186 10.62 -34.19 -7.33
CA ALA A 186 10.77 -34.40 -8.76
C ALA A 186 11.89 -35.41 -9.11
N VAL A 187 12.99 -35.40 -8.37
CA VAL A 187 14.16 -36.27 -8.64
C VAL A 187 13.99 -37.67 -8.05
N ILE A 188 13.38 -37.80 -6.87
CA ILE A 188 13.31 -39.07 -6.13
C ILE A 188 12.05 -39.84 -6.49
N ASN A 189 10.90 -39.16 -6.55
CA ASN A 189 9.60 -39.79 -6.81
C ASN A 189 9.20 -39.75 -8.29
N ASN A 190 10.04 -39.16 -9.17
CA ASN A 190 9.71 -38.86 -10.56
C ASN A 190 8.44 -38.00 -10.71
N ASP A 191 8.14 -37.18 -9.70
CA ASP A 191 6.91 -36.40 -9.64
C ASP A 191 6.92 -35.26 -10.67
N THR A 192 5.91 -35.24 -11.54
CA THR A 192 5.79 -34.26 -12.63
C THR A 192 4.77 -33.13 -12.36
N GLU A 193 4.17 -33.10 -11.17
CA GLU A 193 2.93 -32.37 -10.87
C GLU A 193 3.02 -30.83 -10.87
N LYS A 194 4.20 -30.24 -11.08
CA LYS A 194 4.32 -28.80 -11.35
C LYS A 194 4.16 -28.42 -12.83
N GLY A 195 3.60 -29.31 -13.66
CA GLY A 195 3.51 -29.11 -15.10
C GLY A 195 4.90 -29.23 -15.73
N GLU A 196 5.27 -30.47 -16.03
CA GLU A 196 6.51 -30.88 -16.71
C GLU A 196 7.87 -30.54 -16.03
N PRO A 197 8.49 -31.51 -15.33
CA PRO A 197 9.88 -31.42 -14.86
C PRO A 197 10.92 -31.42 -15.99
N ILE A 198 10.50 -31.52 -17.25
CA ILE A 198 11.37 -31.83 -18.40
C ILE A 198 12.24 -30.62 -18.85
N ARG A 199 12.01 -29.40 -18.34
CA ARG A 199 12.65 -28.18 -18.91
C ARG A 199 13.22 -27.14 -17.93
N HIS A 200 13.50 -27.47 -16.67
CA HIS A 200 14.19 -26.50 -15.82
C HIS A 200 15.66 -26.35 -16.27
N LYS A 201 15.96 -25.25 -16.96
CA LYS A 201 17.32 -24.88 -17.36
C LYS A 201 18.09 -24.37 -16.16
N LEU A 202 19.42 -24.48 -16.20
CA LEU A 202 20.26 -23.71 -15.30
C LEU A 202 20.06 -22.23 -15.63
N THR A 203 19.66 -21.44 -14.65
CA THR A 203 19.41 -20.00 -14.83
C THR A 203 20.32 -19.17 -13.94
N ASN A 204 20.45 -17.88 -14.26
CA ASN A 204 21.25 -16.93 -13.49
C ASN A 204 22.68 -17.43 -13.24
N MET A 205 23.28 -18.06 -14.26
CA MET A 205 24.63 -18.60 -14.18
C MET A 205 25.65 -17.47 -14.23
N VAL A 206 26.49 -17.41 -13.20
CA VAL A 206 27.50 -16.38 -13.04
C VAL A 206 28.79 -17.03 -12.56
N ILE A 207 29.91 -16.69 -13.17
CA ILE A 207 31.25 -17.11 -12.73
C ILE A 207 31.95 -15.96 -12.00
N SER A 208 32.42 -16.20 -10.78
CA SER A 208 33.24 -15.25 -10.03
C SER A 208 34.70 -15.37 -10.39
N ARG A 209 35.49 -14.33 -10.07
CA ARG A 209 36.93 -14.25 -10.35
C ARG A 209 37.79 -15.39 -9.79
N ASN A 210 37.29 -16.12 -8.80
CA ASN A 210 37.94 -17.29 -8.21
C ASN A 210 37.54 -18.62 -8.88
N GLY A 211 36.78 -18.58 -9.98
CA GLY A 211 36.36 -19.75 -10.75
C GLY A 211 35.17 -20.51 -10.16
N GLU A 212 34.43 -19.89 -9.25
CA GLU A 212 33.21 -20.45 -8.68
C GLU A 212 32.00 -20.05 -9.54
N ILE A 213 31.18 -21.02 -9.92
CA ILE A 213 30.00 -20.81 -10.75
C ILE A 213 28.77 -20.88 -9.85
N SER A 214 28.07 -19.76 -9.71
CA SER A 214 26.79 -19.68 -9.01
C SER A 214 25.64 -19.72 -10.01
N PHE A 215 24.58 -20.44 -9.68
CA PHE A 215 23.42 -20.58 -10.57
C PHE A 215 22.17 -20.98 -9.80
N GLN A 216 21.03 -21.03 -10.49
CA GLN A 216 19.78 -21.53 -9.97
C GLN A 216 19.31 -22.75 -10.78
N TYR A 217 18.78 -23.74 -10.06
CA TYR A 217 18.10 -24.90 -10.62
C TYR A 217 16.85 -25.15 -9.78
N TYR A 218 15.68 -25.29 -10.42
CA TYR A 218 14.38 -25.26 -9.72
C TYR A 218 14.17 -24.00 -8.84
N GLN A 219 14.75 -22.87 -9.26
CA GLN A 219 14.79 -21.62 -8.48
C GLN A 219 15.49 -21.75 -7.11
N PHE A 220 16.19 -22.86 -6.88
CA PHE A 220 17.04 -23.09 -5.71
C PHE A 220 18.50 -22.74 -6.06
N PRO A 221 19.21 -21.97 -5.22
CA PRO A 221 20.57 -21.51 -5.52
C PRO A 221 21.64 -22.57 -5.23
N PHE A 222 22.48 -22.82 -6.23
CA PHE A 222 23.61 -23.74 -6.16
C PHE A 222 24.94 -23.05 -6.48
N ILE A 223 26.02 -23.70 -6.05
CA ILE A 223 27.40 -23.35 -6.36
C ILE A 223 28.08 -24.58 -6.97
N TYR A 224 28.82 -24.38 -8.06
CA TYR A 224 29.73 -25.35 -8.64
C TYR A 224 31.17 -24.84 -8.54
N LYS A 225 32.07 -25.64 -7.95
CA LYS A 225 33.48 -25.29 -7.80
C LYS A 225 34.34 -26.55 -7.78
N LYS A 226 35.32 -26.62 -8.69
CA LYS A 226 36.29 -27.74 -8.77
C LYS A 226 35.60 -29.13 -8.78
N GLY A 227 34.55 -29.32 -9.58
CA GLY A 227 33.84 -30.59 -9.70
C GLY A 227 32.87 -30.90 -8.54
N LYS A 228 32.70 -30.00 -7.57
CA LYS A 228 31.76 -30.18 -6.46
C LYS A 228 30.58 -29.23 -6.57
N ILE A 229 29.39 -29.75 -6.30
CA ILE A 229 28.16 -28.99 -6.14
C ILE A 229 27.92 -28.76 -4.66
N GLY A 230 27.52 -27.55 -4.30
CA GLY A 230 27.08 -27.17 -2.97
C GLY A 230 25.97 -26.14 -3.01
N THR A 231 25.52 -25.71 -1.84
CA THR A 231 24.51 -24.66 -1.68
C THR A 231 25.16 -23.42 -1.06
N ARG A 232 24.66 -22.22 -1.39
CA ARG A 232 25.19 -20.95 -0.81
C ARG A 232 25.00 -20.86 0.69
N LYS A 233 23.96 -21.48 1.22
CA LYS A 233 23.63 -21.53 2.64
C LYS A 233 23.04 -22.90 2.97
N ASN A 234 23.17 -23.30 4.23
CA ASN A 234 22.33 -24.34 4.80
C ASN A 234 20.98 -23.69 5.10
N TYR A 235 19.92 -24.11 4.42
CA TYR A 235 18.57 -23.57 4.63
C TYR A 235 17.76 -24.44 5.59
N GLY A 236 18.38 -25.41 6.26
CA GLY A 236 17.71 -26.26 7.24
C GLY A 236 16.80 -27.32 6.62
N GLN A 237 16.93 -27.62 5.33
CA GLN A 237 16.00 -28.49 4.60
C GLN A 237 15.87 -29.89 5.22
N LYS A 238 16.99 -30.45 5.72
CA LYS A 238 16.99 -31.75 6.40
C LYS A 238 16.24 -31.70 7.74
N GLN A 239 16.42 -30.63 8.50
CA GLN A 239 15.71 -30.43 9.77
C GLN A 239 14.22 -30.21 9.52
N ALA A 240 13.88 -29.35 8.55
CA ALA A 240 12.51 -29.09 8.10
C ALA A 240 11.81 -30.36 7.63
N ALA A 241 12.46 -31.16 6.77
CA ALA A 241 11.88 -32.41 6.28
C ALA A 241 11.64 -33.41 7.41
N LYS A 242 12.62 -33.57 8.31
CA LYS A 242 12.47 -34.40 9.50
C LYS A 242 11.26 -33.96 10.33
N PHE A 243 11.18 -32.67 10.66
CA PHE A 243 10.08 -32.11 11.44
C PHE A 243 8.71 -32.32 10.77
N ILE A 244 8.62 -32.05 9.46
CA ILE A 244 7.39 -32.24 8.68
C ILE A 244 6.95 -33.70 8.71
N ASN A 245 7.87 -34.62 8.43
CA ASN A 245 7.57 -36.04 8.35
C ASN A 245 7.20 -36.63 9.73
N GLU A 246 7.86 -36.20 10.81
CA GLU A 246 7.54 -36.61 12.18
C GLU A 246 6.18 -36.07 12.66
N ASN A 247 5.73 -34.92 12.14
CA ASN A 247 4.47 -34.28 12.53
C ASN A 247 3.37 -34.33 11.45
N ALA A 248 3.52 -35.15 10.40
CA ALA A 248 2.67 -35.12 9.21
C ALA A 248 1.16 -35.26 9.53
N GLY A 249 0.81 -36.15 10.46
CA GLY A 249 -0.59 -36.35 10.88
C GLY A 249 -1.20 -35.09 11.51
N GLU A 250 -0.48 -34.44 12.43
CA GLU A 250 -0.92 -33.23 13.12
C GLU A 250 -0.91 -32.01 12.20
N LEU A 251 0.08 -31.91 11.31
CA LEU A 251 0.13 -30.88 10.28
C LEU A 251 -1.08 -30.95 9.35
N ARG A 252 -1.51 -32.15 8.90
CA ARG A 252 -2.74 -32.28 8.09
C ARG A 252 -3.96 -31.77 8.82
N LYS A 253 -4.08 -32.03 10.13
CA LYS A 253 -5.17 -31.48 10.95
C LYS A 253 -5.11 -29.96 11.02
N CYS A 254 -3.93 -29.36 11.21
CA CYS A 254 -3.78 -27.90 11.17
C CYS A 254 -4.17 -27.31 9.79
N LEU A 255 -3.79 -27.96 8.69
CA LEU A 255 -4.18 -27.53 7.34
C LEU A 255 -5.70 -27.66 7.12
N ALA A 256 -6.31 -28.75 7.58
CA ALA A 256 -7.75 -28.94 7.56
C ALA A 256 -8.47 -27.87 8.39
N PHE A 257 -7.95 -27.56 9.59
CA PHE A 257 -8.45 -26.47 10.43
C PHE A 257 -8.45 -25.13 9.68
N GLN A 258 -7.37 -24.78 8.98
CA GLN A 258 -7.32 -23.56 8.15
C GLN A 258 -8.38 -23.57 7.03
N GLN A 259 -8.63 -24.72 6.40
CA GLN A 259 -9.60 -24.84 5.32
C GLN A 259 -11.05 -24.76 5.82
N ASN A 260 -11.33 -25.38 6.96
CA ASN A 260 -12.67 -25.44 7.57
C ASN A 260 -13.08 -24.11 8.19
N ASN A 261 -12.13 -23.29 8.64
CA ASN A 261 -12.37 -22.00 9.28
C ASN A 261 -12.16 -20.80 8.35
N LYS A 262 -12.41 -20.97 7.05
CA LYS A 262 -12.43 -19.84 6.11
C LYS A 262 -13.68 -18.98 6.35
N ASP A 263 -13.49 -17.82 6.98
CA ASP A 263 -14.51 -16.79 7.19
C ASP A 263 -13.98 -15.47 6.61
N GLU A 264 -14.84 -14.67 5.99
CA GLU A 264 -14.50 -13.33 5.49
C GLU A 264 -13.91 -12.43 6.59
N LYS A 265 -14.27 -12.67 7.85
CA LYS A 265 -13.81 -11.88 9.01
C LYS A 265 -12.56 -12.44 9.69
N LYS A 266 -12.16 -13.68 9.38
CA LYS A 266 -11.08 -14.41 10.08
C LYS A 266 -10.10 -15.01 9.09
N ASN A 267 -8.87 -14.53 9.10
CA ASN A 267 -7.80 -15.00 8.21
C ASN A 267 -6.79 -15.87 8.97
N ILE A 268 -6.66 -17.13 8.57
CA ILE A 268 -5.71 -18.07 9.18
C ILE A 268 -4.56 -18.32 8.21
N LYS A 269 -3.33 -18.10 8.68
CA LYS A 269 -2.09 -18.35 7.93
C LYS A 269 -1.21 -19.33 8.70
N ILE A 270 -0.76 -20.38 8.00
CA ILE A 270 0.16 -21.40 8.52
C ILE A 270 1.48 -21.29 7.77
N ILE A 271 2.59 -21.27 8.50
CA ILE A 271 3.95 -21.30 7.95
C ILE A 271 4.75 -22.37 8.72
N ILE A 272 5.34 -23.31 7.98
CA ILE A 272 6.21 -24.36 8.49
C ILE A 272 7.66 -23.93 8.31
N ASN A 273 8.39 -23.88 9.40
CA ASN A 273 9.82 -23.57 9.45
C ASN A 273 10.65 -24.84 9.70
N ASN A 274 11.92 -24.66 10.05
CA ASN A 274 12.87 -25.77 10.20
C ASN A 274 12.47 -26.79 11.26
N ASP A 275 11.98 -26.33 12.40
CA ASP A 275 11.61 -27.17 13.54
C ASP A 275 10.34 -26.67 14.24
N SER A 276 9.55 -25.85 13.55
CA SER A 276 8.37 -25.24 14.12
C SER A 276 7.28 -24.95 13.11
N VAL A 277 6.07 -24.76 13.62
CA VAL A 277 4.92 -24.21 12.89
C VAL A 277 4.53 -22.89 13.52
N HIS A 278 4.39 -21.88 12.67
CA HIS A 278 3.85 -20.57 13.02
C HIS A 278 2.44 -20.45 12.45
N ILE A 279 1.48 -20.20 13.33
CA ILE A 279 0.08 -20.00 12.97
C ILE A 279 -0.29 -18.58 13.35
N THR A 280 -0.91 -17.86 12.42
CA THR A 280 -1.42 -16.51 12.65
C THR A 280 -2.91 -16.49 12.36
N ILE A 281 -3.72 -16.03 13.32
CA ILE A 281 -5.16 -15.84 13.19
C ILE A 281 -5.44 -14.34 13.25
N GLY A 282 -5.96 -13.78 12.16
CA GLY A 282 -6.23 -12.36 12.01
C GLY A 282 -7.73 -12.05 12.02
N PHE A 283 -8.12 -11.02 12.76
CA PHE A 283 -9.48 -10.47 12.80
C PHE A 283 -9.41 -8.97 12.45
N GLY A 284 -9.63 -8.63 11.18
CA GLY A 284 -9.51 -7.24 10.71
C GLY A 284 -8.14 -6.63 11.01
N ASP A 285 -8.09 -5.71 11.98
CA ASP A 285 -6.89 -4.98 12.41
C ASP A 285 -6.04 -5.71 13.47
N LYS A 286 -6.56 -6.76 14.09
CA LYS A 286 -5.85 -7.56 15.11
C LYS A 286 -5.32 -8.88 14.55
N SER A 287 -4.19 -9.34 15.08
CA SER A 287 -3.64 -10.66 14.76
C SER A 287 -3.03 -11.33 15.97
N TYR A 288 -3.33 -12.62 16.13
CA TYR A 288 -2.84 -13.49 17.18
C TYR A 288 -1.87 -14.50 16.58
N LYS A 289 -0.79 -14.82 17.28
CA LYS A 289 0.27 -15.70 16.79
C LYS A 289 0.50 -16.85 17.77
N LYS A 290 0.50 -18.08 17.25
CA LYS A 290 0.89 -19.29 17.99
C LYS A 290 2.12 -19.90 17.33
N HIS A 291 3.04 -20.35 18.18
CA HIS A 291 4.27 -21.00 17.78
C HIS A 291 4.36 -22.38 18.42
N MET A 292 4.55 -23.42 17.63
CA MET A 292 4.70 -24.79 18.09
C MET A 292 6.05 -25.32 17.61
N THR A 293 6.97 -25.57 18.54
CA THR A 293 8.34 -26.04 18.26
C THR A 293 8.47 -27.53 18.58
N GLY A 294 9.09 -28.30 17.69
CA GLY A 294 9.40 -29.72 17.89
C GLY A 294 8.20 -30.64 17.69
N THR A 295 7.11 -30.40 18.41
CA THR A 295 5.86 -31.17 18.29
C THR A 295 4.70 -30.25 17.94
N VAL A 296 3.87 -30.70 17.00
CA VAL A 296 2.65 -30.02 16.58
C VAL A 296 1.48 -30.64 17.33
N ASP A 297 0.67 -29.80 17.95
CA ASP A 297 -0.55 -30.20 18.66
C ASP A 297 -1.75 -29.49 18.04
N SER A 298 -2.51 -30.21 17.24
CA SER A 298 -3.70 -29.66 16.59
C SER A 298 -4.83 -29.36 17.57
N VAL A 299 -4.94 -30.10 18.68
CA VAL A 299 -5.96 -29.86 19.72
C VAL A 299 -5.65 -28.55 20.44
N ALA A 300 -4.39 -28.32 20.79
CA ALA A 300 -3.97 -27.05 21.39
C ALA A 300 -4.14 -25.85 20.44
N LEU A 301 -4.13 -26.07 19.11
CA LEU A 301 -4.48 -25.04 18.14
C LEU A 301 -5.98 -24.71 18.21
N GLU A 302 -6.85 -25.73 18.19
CA GLU A 302 -8.31 -25.54 18.26
C GLU A 302 -8.73 -24.83 19.55
N THR A 303 -8.25 -25.30 20.72
CA THR A 303 -8.55 -24.63 22.01
C THR A 303 -8.02 -23.19 22.04
N TRP A 304 -6.85 -22.94 21.44
CA TRP A 304 -6.32 -21.57 21.38
C TRP A 304 -7.14 -20.67 20.45
N ASP A 305 -7.66 -21.21 19.36
CA ASP A 305 -8.53 -20.51 18.44
C ASP A 305 -9.83 -20.04 19.12
N GLU A 306 -10.44 -20.92 19.91
CA GLU A 306 -11.63 -20.59 20.73
C GLU A 306 -11.32 -19.42 21.66
N VAL A 307 -10.23 -19.52 22.43
CA VAL A 307 -9.82 -18.47 23.38
C VAL A 307 -9.57 -17.13 22.72
N VAL A 308 -8.81 -17.08 21.61
CA VAL A 308 -8.53 -15.79 20.94
C VAL A 308 -9.74 -15.22 20.22
N THR A 309 -10.66 -16.10 19.78
CA THR A 309 -11.93 -15.69 19.19
C THR A 309 -12.81 -15.05 20.26
N GLU A 310 -12.98 -15.70 21.42
CA GLU A 310 -13.70 -15.15 22.57
C GLU A 310 -13.08 -13.84 23.05
N GLU A 311 -11.77 -13.79 23.28
CA GLU A 311 -11.05 -12.58 23.71
C GLU A 311 -11.30 -11.41 22.75
N TYR A 312 -11.21 -11.65 21.43
CA TYR A 312 -11.47 -10.61 20.43
C TYR A 312 -12.91 -10.07 20.51
N TYR A 313 -13.91 -10.94 20.64
CA TYR A 313 -15.31 -10.52 20.73
C TYR A 313 -15.64 -9.87 22.08
N GLU A 314 -15.08 -10.36 23.18
CA GLU A 314 -15.20 -9.74 24.49
C GLU A 314 -14.59 -8.33 24.51
N GLU A 315 -13.41 -8.15 23.91
CA GLU A 315 -12.79 -6.83 23.77
C GLU A 315 -13.64 -5.89 22.90
N LYS A 316 -14.21 -6.39 21.79
CA LYS A 316 -15.11 -5.59 20.96
C LYS A 316 -16.38 -5.19 21.70
N GLU A 317 -16.98 -6.10 22.48
CA GLU A 317 -18.14 -5.79 23.30
C GLU A 317 -17.81 -4.88 24.48
N ALA A 318 -16.65 -5.03 25.12
CA ALA A 318 -16.17 -4.13 26.15
C ALA A 318 -15.93 -2.73 25.59
N LEU A 319 -15.34 -2.62 24.39
CA LEU A 319 -15.16 -1.37 23.69
C LEU A 319 -16.52 -0.74 23.36
N LYS A 320 -17.46 -1.53 22.83
CA LYS A 320 -18.84 -1.08 22.57
C LYS A 320 -19.49 -0.56 23.85
N LYS A 321 -19.54 -1.33 24.94
CA LYS A 321 -20.07 -0.90 26.25
C LYS A 321 -19.39 0.36 26.78
N LYS A 322 -18.07 0.47 26.62
CA LYS A 322 -17.31 1.68 27.01
C LYS A 322 -17.74 2.90 26.19
N ILE A 323 -17.89 2.74 24.88
CA ILE A 323 -18.41 3.77 23.98
C ILE A 323 -19.85 4.14 24.38
N GLU A 324 -20.74 3.17 24.55
CA GLU A 324 -22.12 3.39 25.01
C GLU A 324 -22.18 4.15 26.33
N SER A 325 -21.36 3.78 27.32
CA SER A 325 -21.30 4.46 28.62
C SER A 325 -20.83 5.92 28.54
N ARG A 326 -19.98 6.25 27.56
CA ARG A 326 -19.54 7.62 27.28
C ARG A 326 -20.65 8.41 26.60
N LEU A 327 -21.31 7.79 25.63
CA LEU A 327 -22.40 8.40 24.85
C LEU A 327 -23.63 8.72 25.71
N LYS A 328 -24.03 7.83 26.63
CA LYS A 328 -25.14 8.06 27.58
C LYS A 328 -24.98 9.31 28.45
N LYS A 329 -23.76 9.87 28.57
CA LYS A 329 -23.49 11.10 29.33
C LYS A 329 -23.70 12.39 28.52
N LEU A 330 -23.86 12.28 27.20
CA LEU A 330 -24.07 13.45 26.34
C LEU A 330 -25.53 13.89 26.40
N LYS A 331 -25.77 15.20 26.56
CA LYS A 331 -27.12 15.80 26.46
C LYS A 331 -27.79 15.46 25.12
N THR A 332 -26.99 15.33 24.06
CA THR A 332 -27.42 15.01 22.71
C THR A 332 -27.90 13.55 22.54
N CYS A 333 -27.57 12.65 23.48
CA CYS A 333 -27.97 11.24 23.42
C CYS A 333 -29.47 11.00 23.60
N GLY A 334 -30.17 11.92 24.29
CA GLY A 334 -31.62 11.88 24.49
C GLY A 334 -32.43 12.61 23.42
N SER A 335 -31.77 13.33 22.50
CA SER A 335 -32.43 14.15 21.48
C SER A 335 -32.64 13.38 20.18
N LEU A 336 -33.89 13.25 19.78
CA LEU A 336 -34.29 12.64 18.52
C LEU A 336 -33.74 13.39 17.30
N LEU A 337 -33.71 14.72 17.37
CA LEU A 337 -33.21 15.57 16.29
C LEU A 337 -31.73 15.26 16.01
N HIS A 338 -30.91 15.20 17.07
CA HIS A 338 -29.48 14.86 16.97
C HIS A 338 -29.25 13.48 16.36
N ARG A 339 -30.01 12.46 16.78
CA ARG A 339 -29.93 11.10 16.22
C ARG A 339 -30.38 11.03 14.77
N THR A 340 -31.43 11.76 14.41
CA THR A 340 -31.97 11.82 13.05
C THR A 340 -30.96 12.46 12.10
N ILE A 341 -30.39 13.60 12.50
CA ILE A 341 -29.31 14.28 11.77
C ILE A 341 -28.14 13.33 11.54
N LEU A 342 -27.69 12.63 12.59
CA LEU A 342 -26.60 11.67 12.47
C LEU A 342 -26.95 10.53 11.50
N LYS A 343 -28.12 9.88 11.65
CA LYS A 343 -28.54 8.78 10.77
C LYS A 343 -28.58 9.19 9.31
N MET A 344 -29.13 10.36 9.02
CA MET A 344 -29.16 10.93 7.65
C MET A 344 -27.76 11.10 7.08
N VAL A 345 -26.79 11.54 7.89
CA VAL A 345 -25.39 11.63 7.46
C VAL A 345 -24.83 10.24 7.12
N VAL A 346 -25.11 9.20 7.91
CA VAL A 346 -24.58 7.85 7.59
C VAL A 346 -25.25 7.15 6.43
N GLU A 347 -26.57 7.29 6.27
CA GLU A 347 -27.27 6.73 5.12
C GLU A 347 -26.75 7.31 3.80
N ARG A 348 -26.23 8.55 3.81
CA ARG A 348 -25.59 9.17 2.65
C ARG A 348 -24.16 8.69 2.42
N GLU A 349 -23.34 8.65 3.47
CA GLU A 349 -21.90 8.42 3.36
C GLU A 349 -21.52 6.92 3.27
N GLY A 350 -22.41 6.01 3.68
CA GLY A 350 -22.16 4.55 3.62
C GLY A 350 -21.23 4.01 4.72
N GLU A 351 -20.78 2.75 4.56
CA GLU A 351 -19.94 2.07 5.56
C GLU A 351 -18.45 2.49 5.52
N GLU A 352 -17.97 2.98 4.36
CA GLU A 352 -16.61 3.45 4.17
C GLU A 352 -16.53 4.94 4.52
N TRP A 353 -16.33 5.21 5.81
CA TRP A 353 -16.02 6.55 6.28
C TRP A 353 -14.78 7.09 5.54
N PRO A 354 -14.86 8.28 4.89
CA PRO A 354 -13.74 8.81 4.13
C PRO A 354 -12.50 8.98 5.00
N GLU A 355 -11.32 8.66 4.45
CA GLU A 355 -10.03 8.90 5.10
C GLU A 355 -9.93 10.37 5.56
N LYS A 356 -9.15 10.60 6.63
CA LYS A 356 -9.04 11.80 7.50
C LYS A 356 -9.13 13.19 6.86
N ASP A 357 -9.03 13.30 5.55
CA ASP A 357 -8.88 14.51 4.76
C ASP A 357 -10.10 14.85 3.87
N ALA A 358 -11.13 13.98 3.80
CA ALA A 358 -12.34 14.20 2.97
C ALA A 358 -13.57 14.71 3.77
N TYR A 359 -13.35 15.19 4.99
CA TYR A 359 -14.40 15.72 5.86
C TYR A 359 -14.63 17.22 5.64
N ASP A 360 -15.03 17.61 4.43
CA ASP A 360 -15.29 19.01 4.11
C ASP A 360 -16.80 19.32 4.14
N TRP A 361 -17.36 19.33 5.34
CA TRP A 361 -18.71 19.82 5.57
C TRP A 361 -18.68 21.22 6.20
N GLU A 362 -19.17 22.21 5.47
CA GLU A 362 -19.53 23.50 6.07
C GLU A 362 -20.84 23.32 6.85
N GLU A 363 -20.89 23.79 8.10
CA GLU A 363 -22.09 23.80 8.97
C GLU A 363 -23.35 24.26 8.22
N LYS A 364 -23.17 25.20 7.28
CA LYS A 364 -24.21 25.72 6.40
C LYS A 364 -24.75 24.69 5.41
N ILE A 365 -23.88 23.85 4.82
CA ILE A 365 -24.25 22.80 3.85
C ILE A 365 -25.01 21.68 4.56
N ILE A 366 -24.53 21.22 5.72
CA ILE A 366 -25.23 20.23 6.55
C ILE A 366 -26.63 20.73 6.89
N THR A 367 -26.73 21.96 7.39
CA THR A 367 -28.00 22.56 7.82
C THR A 367 -28.97 22.72 6.65
N GLU A 368 -28.49 23.17 5.48
CA GLU A 368 -29.31 23.34 4.27
C GLU A 368 -29.79 22.00 3.71
N GLU A 369 -28.95 20.97 3.68
CA GLU A 369 -29.34 19.64 3.20
C GLU A 369 -30.27 18.91 4.16
N ILE A 370 -30.06 19.00 5.48
CA ILE A 370 -31.02 18.47 6.47
C ILE A 370 -32.38 19.12 6.29
N TYR A 371 -32.40 20.45 6.11
CA TYR A 371 -33.63 21.20 5.87
C TYR A 371 -34.34 20.75 4.58
N LEU A 372 -33.60 20.49 3.50
CA LEU A 372 -34.14 20.00 2.23
C LEU A 372 -34.68 18.56 2.33
N THR A 373 -33.98 17.69 3.05
CA THR A 373 -34.29 16.26 3.15
C THR A 373 -35.46 15.97 4.10
N LEU A 374 -35.64 16.77 5.15
CA LEU A 374 -36.80 16.70 6.03
C LEU A 374 -38.12 17.09 5.31
N GLY A 375 -38.06 17.71 4.14
CA GLY A 375 -39.20 18.02 3.28
C GLY A 375 -40.11 19.15 3.77
N SER A 376 -40.97 19.66 2.89
CA SER A 376 -41.84 20.84 3.13
C SER A 376 -42.88 20.68 4.24
N GLY A 377 -43.14 19.44 4.69
CA GLY A 377 -44.04 19.13 5.80
C GLY A 377 -43.40 19.26 7.19
N VAL A 378 -42.09 19.01 7.29
CA VAL A 378 -41.31 19.12 8.56
C VAL A 378 -40.62 20.48 8.67
N SER A 379 -40.30 21.12 7.54
CA SER A 379 -39.70 22.46 7.48
C SER A 379 -40.57 23.58 8.10
N ASN A 380 -41.84 23.29 8.37
CA ASN A 380 -42.78 24.21 9.01
C ASN A 380 -42.84 24.05 10.54
N ILE A 381 -42.15 23.07 11.12
CA ILE A 381 -42.25 22.65 12.53
C ILE A 381 -40.91 22.80 13.27
N VAL A 382 -39.77 22.58 12.59
CA VAL A 382 -38.43 22.86 13.13
C VAL A 382 -37.83 24.05 12.41
N SER A 383 -37.42 25.06 13.18
CA SER A 383 -36.75 26.23 12.61
C SER A 383 -35.37 25.87 12.07
N ARG A 384 -34.90 26.61 11.06
CA ARG A 384 -33.51 26.49 10.60
C ARG A 384 -32.50 26.73 11.73
N GLN A 385 -32.84 27.59 12.68
CA GLN A 385 -31.99 27.88 13.83
C GLN A 385 -31.79 26.63 14.69
N GLU A 386 -32.84 25.85 14.94
CA GLU A 386 -32.73 24.66 15.78
C GLU A 386 -31.99 23.50 15.11
N ILE A 387 -32.09 23.37 13.78
CA ILE A 387 -31.22 22.46 13.04
C ILE A 387 -29.76 22.92 13.17
N THR A 388 -29.51 24.23 13.03
CA THR A 388 -28.16 24.81 13.18
C THR A 388 -27.60 24.55 14.57
N ASP A 389 -28.40 24.76 15.61
CA ASP A 389 -28.01 24.55 17.01
C ASP A 389 -27.75 23.07 17.30
N ALA A 390 -28.59 22.15 16.80
CA ALA A 390 -28.36 20.72 16.94
C ALA A 390 -27.08 20.26 16.20
N VAL A 391 -26.82 20.80 15.01
CA VAL A 391 -25.57 20.54 14.27
C VAL A 391 -24.37 21.09 15.05
N ALA A 392 -24.47 22.29 15.61
CA ALA A 392 -23.44 22.90 16.45
C ALA A 392 -23.18 22.07 17.72
N ASP A 393 -24.22 21.55 18.36
CA ASP A 393 -24.12 20.66 19.52
C ASP A 393 -23.43 19.33 19.18
N LEU A 394 -23.75 18.73 18.02
CA LEU A 394 -23.05 17.56 17.51
C LEU A 394 -21.57 17.84 17.22
N ILE A 395 -21.25 19.02 16.65
CA ILE A 395 -19.87 19.49 16.45
C ILE A 395 -19.15 19.65 17.80
N ASN A 396 -19.81 20.27 18.78
CA ASN A 396 -19.28 20.49 20.12
C ASN A 396 -19.06 19.18 20.90
N CYS A 397 -19.86 18.16 20.63
CA CYS A 397 -19.68 16.81 21.19
C CYS A 397 -18.63 15.97 20.43
N GLY A 398 -18.01 16.52 19.38
CA GLY A 398 -17.06 15.80 18.53
C GLY A 398 -17.69 14.70 17.67
N LEU A 399 -19.03 14.70 17.54
CA LEU A 399 -19.79 13.78 16.68
C LEU A 399 -19.84 14.27 15.22
N LEU A 400 -19.65 15.57 14.99
CA LEU A 400 -19.45 16.21 13.68
C LEU A 400 -18.18 17.09 13.71
N ARG A 401 -17.66 17.49 12.55
CA ARG A 401 -16.48 18.37 12.43
C ARG A 401 -16.85 19.71 11.79
N LYS A 402 -16.24 20.81 12.27
CA LYS A 402 -16.39 22.17 11.72
C LYS A 402 -15.07 22.69 11.18
N LYS A 403 -15.08 23.19 9.93
CA LYS A 403 -13.94 23.89 9.31
C LYS A 403 -13.94 25.35 9.73
N THR A 404 -12.87 25.83 10.37
CA THR A 404 -12.66 27.27 10.63
C THR A 404 -11.50 27.81 9.80
N MET A 405 -11.77 28.74 8.89
CA MET A 405 -10.73 29.54 8.24
C MET A 405 -10.31 30.71 9.14
N ARG A 406 -9.07 30.74 9.63
CA ARG A 406 -8.48 32.00 10.15
C ARG A 406 -7.71 32.71 9.04
N LYS A 407 -8.05 33.98 8.79
CA LYS A 407 -7.15 34.92 8.11
C LYS A 407 -5.96 35.20 9.04
N VAL A 408 -4.81 34.60 8.77
CA VAL A 408 -3.54 35.08 9.33
C VAL A 408 -2.93 36.05 8.33
N GLY A 409 -2.46 37.20 8.82
CA GLY A 409 -2.16 38.40 8.03
C GLY A 409 -1.19 38.21 6.86
N LYS A 410 -1.36 39.11 5.87
CA LYS A 410 -0.57 39.51 4.66
C LYS A 410 0.29 38.51 3.86
N ASN A 411 0.64 37.33 4.34
CA ASN A 411 1.55 36.39 3.65
C ASN A 411 0.93 35.00 3.38
N GLY A 412 -0.35 34.97 3.00
CA GLY A 412 -0.89 33.97 2.07
C GLY A 412 -0.59 32.49 2.32
N ARG A 413 -0.61 32.02 3.58
CA ARG A 413 -0.71 30.59 3.88
C ARG A 413 -1.90 30.34 4.80
N PHE A 414 -2.93 29.74 4.23
CA PHE A 414 -4.07 29.18 4.96
C PHE A 414 -3.55 28.00 5.78
N SER A 415 -3.77 28.03 7.09
CA SER A 415 -3.59 26.86 7.94
C SER A 415 -4.96 26.44 8.45
N GLU A 416 -5.30 25.19 8.20
CA GLU A 416 -6.48 24.55 8.76
C GLU A 416 -6.23 24.34 10.25
N ILE A 417 -7.07 24.94 11.09
CA ILE A 417 -7.04 24.71 12.53
C ILE A 417 -8.32 23.99 12.89
N PHE A 418 -8.19 22.71 13.21
CA PHE A 418 -9.21 21.91 13.89
C PHE A 418 -9.32 22.42 15.32
N LEU A 419 -10.48 22.89 15.77
CA LEU A 419 -10.67 23.30 17.16
C LEU A 419 -10.68 22.04 18.05
N PRO A 420 -9.70 21.83 18.96
CA PRO A 420 -9.78 20.81 19.99
C PRO A 420 -10.53 21.42 21.19
N GLY A 421 -11.76 21.86 20.94
CA GLY A 421 -12.51 22.73 21.85
C GLY A 421 -13.44 22.02 22.83
N ALA A 422 -13.62 20.69 22.73
CA ALA A 422 -14.40 19.95 23.70
C ALA A 422 -13.49 19.48 24.84
N LYS A 423 -13.50 20.19 25.97
CA LYS A 423 -12.87 19.73 27.22
C LYS A 423 -13.47 18.42 27.77
N ASN A 424 -14.50 17.88 27.14
CA ASN A 424 -15.07 16.57 27.46
C ASN A 424 -15.19 15.74 26.19
N ILE A 425 -14.35 14.71 26.11
CA ILE A 425 -14.52 13.48 25.31
C ILE A 425 -14.42 13.67 23.78
N VAL A 426 -13.20 13.49 23.24
CA VAL A 426 -12.98 13.30 21.80
C VAL A 426 -13.48 11.90 21.42
N LEU A 427 -14.57 11.82 20.65
CA LEU A 427 -15.02 10.57 20.01
C LEU A 427 -14.22 10.34 18.73
N LEU A 428 -13.88 9.09 18.44
CA LEU A 428 -13.18 8.71 17.21
C LEU A 428 -14.20 8.55 16.07
N PRO A 429 -14.04 9.24 14.92
CA PRO A 429 -14.89 9.04 13.75
C PRO A 429 -14.92 7.55 13.33
N GLY A 430 -16.08 7.06 12.89
CA GLY A 430 -16.30 5.65 12.52
C GLY A 430 -16.91 4.81 13.65
N ALA A 431 -16.08 4.08 14.40
CA ALA A 431 -16.54 3.07 15.37
C ALA A 431 -17.44 3.63 16.47
N ASP A 432 -17.12 4.80 17.03
CA ASP A 432 -17.92 5.42 18.10
C ASP A 432 -19.30 5.88 17.58
N TYR A 433 -19.37 6.27 16.31
CA TYR A 433 -20.60 6.70 15.64
C TYR A 433 -21.55 5.53 15.39
N LYS A 434 -21.06 4.40 14.86
CA LYS A 434 -21.90 3.23 14.52
C LYS A 434 -22.56 2.67 15.78
N VAL A 435 -21.80 2.60 16.87
CA VAL A 435 -22.32 2.25 18.19
C VAL A 435 -23.41 3.24 18.62
N PHE A 436 -23.24 4.55 18.48
CA PHE A 436 -24.28 5.54 18.80
C PHE A 436 -25.57 5.37 17.96
N ALA A 437 -25.43 5.14 16.66
CA ALA A 437 -26.57 4.98 15.76
C ALA A 437 -27.38 3.71 16.07
N GLU A 438 -26.69 2.61 16.40
CA GLU A 438 -27.23 1.27 16.63
C GLU A 438 -27.63 0.98 18.08
N MET A 439 -27.23 1.83 19.04
CA MET A 439 -27.55 1.66 20.46
C MET A 439 -29.05 1.38 20.69
N PRO A 440 -29.42 0.23 21.29
CA PRO A 440 -30.77 -0.02 21.76
C PRO A 440 -31.10 0.94 22.91
N PHE A 441 -32.33 1.43 22.92
CA PHE A 441 -32.79 2.36 23.94
C PHE A 441 -33.16 1.57 25.19
N GLU A 442 -32.33 1.66 26.24
CA GLU A 442 -32.61 1.05 27.53
C GLU A 442 -32.47 2.08 28.66
N ARG A 443 -33.51 2.16 29.50
CA ARG A 443 -33.54 3.01 30.70
C ARG A 443 -33.30 2.23 31.98
N LYS A 444 -32.53 2.86 32.88
CA LYS A 444 -32.55 2.59 34.32
C LYS A 444 -33.46 3.63 35.01
N CYS A 445 -34.54 3.10 35.59
CA CYS A 445 -35.32 3.55 36.76
C CYS A 445 -36.00 4.94 36.77
N CYS A 446 -37.34 4.89 36.80
CA CYS A 446 -38.36 5.58 37.64
C CYS A 446 -37.91 6.79 38.51
N GLU A 447 -38.67 7.87 38.79
CA GLU A 447 -40.11 8.21 38.81
C GLU A 447 -40.28 9.72 38.44
N PHE A 448 -41.49 10.14 38.08
CA PHE A 448 -41.82 11.26 37.17
C PHE A 448 -41.38 12.70 37.56
N ASN A 449 -40.89 13.43 36.54
CA ASN A 449 -41.04 14.89 36.26
C ASN A 449 -40.12 15.39 35.10
N HIS A 450 -39.40 14.51 34.39
CA HIS A 450 -38.37 14.87 33.38
C HIS A 450 -38.44 13.96 32.13
N PHE A 451 -39.47 14.08 31.29
CA PHE A 451 -39.57 13.30 30.04
C PHE A 451 -38.69 13.91 28.94
N THR A 452 -37.95 13.07 28.23
CA THR A 452 -37.22 13.36 26.98
C THR A 452 -38.08 12.98 25.79
N ASP A 453 -37.78 13.48 24.59
CA ASP A 453 -38.54 13.14 23.37
C ASP A 453 -38.66 11.61 23.14
N MET A 454 -37.65 10.82 23.55
CA MET A 454 -37.68 9.37 23.42
C MET A 454 -38.68 8.69 24.36
N ASP A 455 -38.89 9.25 25.55
CA ASP A 455 -39.80 8.69 26.54
C ASP A 455 -41.25 8.75 26.06
N TRP A 456 -41.57 9.84 25.36
CA TRP A 456 -42.86 10.04 24.72
C TRP A 456 -43.10 9.09 23.56
N ILE A 457 -42.08 8.76 22.78
CA ILE A 457 -42.21 7.75 21.70
C ILE A 457 -42.54 6.38 22.28
N ASP A 458 -41.81 5.95 23.30
CA ASP A 458 -42.00 4.61 23.86
C ASP A 458 -43.32 4.53 24.65
N TRP A 459 -43.72 5.63 25.29
CA TRP A 459 -45.05 5.77 25.87
C TRP A 459 -46.16 5.68 24.80
N LEU A 460 -46.02 6.37 23.65
CA LEU A 460 -46.94 6.27 22.51
C LEU A 460 -46.94 4.88 21.84
N ARG A 461 -45.85 4.11 21.95
CA ARG A 461 -45.76 2.76 21.38
C ARG A 461 -46.33 1.68 22.30
N SER A 462 -46.20 1.86 23.61
CA SER A 462 -46.60 0.88 24.63
C SER A 462 -48.09 0.87 24.94
N ARG A 463 -48.84 1.90 24.49
CA ARG A 463 -50.29 1.99 24.66
C ARG A 463 -51.02 1.67 23.37
N THR A 464 -52.11 0.92 23.48
CA THR A 464 -53.11 0.82 22.42
C THR A 464 -54.13 1.95 22.55
N PRO A 465 -54.84 2.31 21.48
CA PRO A 465 -55.86 3.35 21.53
C PRO A 465 -57.00 3.07 22.55
N ASP A 466 -57.14 1.84 23.04
CA ASP A 466 -58.20 1.44 23.96
C ASP A 466 -57.74 1.48 25.44
N ASP A 467 -56.42 1.43 25.69
CA ASP A 467 -55.81 1.62 27.02
C ASP A 467 -55.94 3.05 27.54
N ILE A 468 -56.14 4.01 26.62
CA ILE A 468 -56.31 5.44 26.93
C ILE A 468 -57.58 5.68 27.75
N ASN A 469 -58.66 4.97 27.43
CA ASN A 469 -59.95 5.09 28.13
C ASN A 469 -59.93 4.54 29.56
N GLN A 470 -58.89 3.77 29.92
CA GLN A 470 -58.71 3.16 31.25
C GLN A 470 -57.63 3.86 32.08
N THR A 471 -57.05 4.95 31.55
CA THR A 471 -55.98 5.69 32.22
C THR A 471 -56.58 6.73 33.20
N PRO A 472 -56.09 6.83 34.45
CA PRO A 472 -56.55 7.86 35.40
C PRO A 472 -56.33 9.28 34.87
N ASP A 473 -57.28 10.20 35.12
CA ASP A 473 -57.23 11.60 34.65
C ASP A 473 -55.92 12.32 35.02
N SER A 474 -55.31 12.00 36.16
CA SER A 474 -54.02 12.57 36.59
C SER A 474 -52.87 12.26 35.61
N ASN A 475 -52.83 11.05 35.07
CA ASN A 475 -51.82 10.63 34.08
C ASN A 475 -52.11 11.24 32.70
N ILE A 476 -53.37 11.57 32.42
CA ILE A 476 -53.77 12.29 31.20
C ILE A 476 -53.36 13.76 31.30
N THR A 477 -53.43 14.39 32.48
CA THR A 477 -52.91 15.75 32.67
C THR A 477 -51.37 15.81 32.56
N GLU A 478 -50.65 14.83 33.11
CA GLU A 478 -49.18 14.74 32.95
C GLU A 478 -48.77 14.47 31.49
N ALA A 479 -49.60 13.75 30.74
CA ALA A 479 -49.41 13.48 29.31
C ALA A 479 -49.53 14.71 28.41
N LEU A 480 -50.11 15.81 28.89
CA LEU A 480 -50.24 17.07 28.14
C LEU A 480 -48.88 17.62 27.70
N SER A 481 -47.85 17.42 28.52
CA SER A 481 -46.48 17.85 28.20
C SER A 481 -45.91 17.18 26.95
N LEU A 482 -46.46 16.05 26.47
CA LEU A 482 -46.16 15.48 25.15
C LEU A 482 -46.29 16.52 24.03
N LEU A 483 -47.28 17.40 24.12
CA LEU A 483 -47.53 18.43 23.12
C LEU A 483 -46.37 19.43 23.04
N GLU A 484 -45.58 19.58 24.10
CA GLU A 484 -44.38 20.42 24.09
C GLU A 484 -43.18 19.72 23.41
N HIS A 485 -43.22 18.39 23.24
CA HIS A 485 -42.19 17.58 22.57
C HIS A 485 -42.45 17.38 21.07
N ARG A 486 -42.48 18.49 20.33
CA ARG A 486 -42.76 18.53 18.87
C ARG A 486 -41.98 17.54 18.00
N CYS A 487 -40.74 17.18 18.37
CA CYS A 487 -39.93 16.18 17.65
C CYS A 487 -40.56 14.78 17.60
N VAL A 488 -41.37 14.45 18.61
CA VAL A 488 -42.10 13.18 18.71
C VAL A 488 -43.25 13.15 17.71
N ALA A 489 -44.03 14.23 17.67
CA ALA A 489 -45.10 14.45 16.70
C ALA A 489 -44.58 14.42 15.26
N MET A 490 -43.38 14.93 15.01
CA MET A 490 -42.74 14.94 13.70
C MET A 490 -42.35 13.56 13.17
N LEU A 491 -41.75 12.72 14.01
CA LEU A 491 -41.19 11.44 13.58
C LEU A 491 -42.21 10.30 13.60
N TYR A 492 -43.31 10.45 14.36
CA TYR A 492 -44.41 9.47 14.44
C TYR A 492 -45.80 10.08 14.20
N PRO A 493 -46.01 10.86 13.12
CA PRO A 493 -47.20 11.70 12.95
C PRO A 493 -48.51 10.91 12.92
N LYS A 494 -48.49 9.68 12.39
CA LYS A 494 -49.67 8.80 12.37
C LYS A 494 -50.10 8.37 13.77
N LYS A 495 -49.14 7.88 14.57
CA LYS A 495 -49.41 7.44 15.96
C LYS A 495 -49.77 8.61 16.86
N THR A 496 -49.06 9.73 16.75
CA THR A 496 -49.39 10.93 17.52
C THR A 496 -50.78 11.44 17.16
N ARG A 497 -51.15 11.46 15.88
CA ARG A 497 -52.50 11.85 15.46
C ARG A 497 -53.59 10.91 15.98
N GLU A 498 -53.38 9.60 15.90
CA GLU A 498 -54.31 8.60 16.46
C GLU A 498 -54.51 8.77 17.97
N PHE A 499 -53.43 9.09 18.67
CA PHE A 499 -53.45 9.39 20.10
C PHE A 499 -54.24 10.67 20.41
N LEU A 500 -53.93 11.78 19.74
CA LEU A 500 -54.55 13.08 20.01
C LEU A 500 -56.06 13.10 19.73
N ARG A 501 -56.55 12.36 18.73
CA ARG A 501 -57.99 12.25 18.42
C ARG A 501 -58.85 11.71 19.57
N LYS A 502 -58.25 11.01 20.53
CA LYS A 502 -58.94 10.42 21.68
C LYS A 502 -58.74 11.24 22.98
N MET A 503 -58.05 12.38 22.92
CA MET A 503 -57.77 13.20 24.09
C MET A 503 -58.96 14.10 24.47
N PRO A 504 -59.08 14.51 25.75
CA PRO A 504 -60.16 15.38 26.20
C PRO A 504 -60.14 16.78 25.54
N PRO A 505 -61.29 17.47 25.46
CA PRO A 505 -61.38 18.83 24.92
C PRO A 505 -60.45 19.85 25.58
N ALA A 506 -60.09 19.65 26.86
CA ALA A 506 -59.14 20.51 27.58
C ALA A 506 -57.75 20.59 26.91
N TRP A 507 -57.34 19.57 26.15
CA TRP A 507 -56.10 19.61 25.37
C TRP A 507 -56.21 20.51 24.14
N MET A 508 -57.42 20.63 23.58
CA MET A 508 -57.74 21.55 22.49
C MET A 508 -57.65 23.00 23.00
N GLU A 509 -58.23 23.29 24.17
CA GLU A 509 -58.10 24.61 24.83
C GLU A 509 -56.64 24.98 25.12
N TYR A 510 -55.84 24.01 25.57
CA TYR A 510 -54.40 24.21 25.77
C TYR A 510 -53.68 24.51 24.44
N ALA A 511 -53.95 23.75 23.37
CA ALA A 511 -53.33 23.99 22.06
C ALA A 511 -53.80 25.30 21.39
N GLU A 512 -55.02 25.77 21.66
CA GLU A 512 -55.52 27.11 21.29
C GLU A 512 -54.78 28.21 22.06
N THR A 513 -54.67 28.05 23.37
CA THR A 513 -53.94 29.00 24.23
C THR A 513 -52.48 29.12 23.79
N MET A 514 -51.80 28.00 23.57
CA MET A 514 -50.41 27.99 23.10
C MET A 514 -50.26 28.64 21.73
N TYR A 515 -51.21 28.40 20.80
CA TYR A 515 -51.20 29.05 19.49
C TYR A 515 -51.33 30.59 19.57
N GLU A 516 -52.14 31.10 20.49
CA GLU A 516 -52.38 32.55 20.67
C GLU A 516 -51.21 33.28 21.34
N ILE A 517 -50.54 32.64 22.30
CA ILE A 517 -49.44 33.26 23.06
C ILE A 517 -48.07 33.09 22.40
N THR A 518 -47.93 32.17 21.45
CA THR A 518 -46.66 31.93 20.75
C THR A 518 -46.39 33.01 19.70
N ASP A 519 -45.24 33.68 19.84
CA ASP A 519 -44.76 34.69 18.89
C ASP A 519 -43.92 34.11 17.74
N ASP A 520 -43.36 32.90 17.89
CA ASP A 520 -42.58 32.22 16.83
C ASP A 520 -43.48 31.60 15.75
N GLU A 521 -43.21 31.92 14.48
CA GLU A 521 -44.03 31.46 13.36
C GLU A 521 -43.99 29.93 13.17
N GLY A 522 -42.87 29.28 13.51
CA GLY A 522 -42.71 27.83 13.44
C GLY A 522 -43.48 27.11 14.53
N GLU A 523 -43.37 27.57 15.78
CA GLU A 523 -44.17 27.05 16.89
C GLU A 523 -45.67 27.28 16.65
N ARG A 524 -46.07 28.45 16.13
CA ARG A 524 -47.47 28.73 15.79
C ARG A 524 -48.02 27.76 14.73
N ARG A 525 -47.21 27.38 13.74
CA ARG A 525 -47.56 26.35 12.74
C ARG A 525 -47.67 24.95 13.36
N TYR A 526 -46.78 24.62 14.30
CA TYR A 526 -46.85 23.37 15.05
C TYR A 526 -48.12 23.27 15.88
N TRP A 527 -48.45 24.31 16.65
CA TRP A 527 -49.70 24.33 17.42
C TRP A 527 -50.92 24.22 16.51
N LYS A 528 -50.94 24.89 15.36
CA LYS A 528 -52.00 24.72 14.35
C LYS A 528 -52.12 23.27 13.83
N LEU A 529 -51.01 22.55 13.69
CA LEU A 529 -51.02 21.13 13.32
C LEU A 529 -51.61 20.25 14.44
N VAL A 530 -51.23 20.51 15.69
CA VAL A 530 -51.78 19.83 16.87
C VAL A 530 -53.28 20.07 17.00
N GLN A 531 -53.75 21.30 16.81
CA GLN A 531 -55.18 21.64 16.76
C GLN A 531 -55.92 20.81 15.70
N ASN A 532 -55.36 20.69 14.49
CA ASN A 532 -55.92 19.87 13.42
C ASN A 532 -55.91 18.35 13.71
N TRP A 533 -55.10 17.88 14.66
CA TRP A 533 -55.04 16.48 15.07
C TRP A 533 -55.95 16.18 16.26
N LEU A 534 -56.23 17.18 17.10
CA LEU A 534 -57.20 17.14 18.20
C LEU A 534 -58.65 17.32 17.69
N SER A 535 -58.82 17.99 16.55
CA SER A 535 -60.09 18.10 15.78
C SER A 535 -60.40 16.81 15.02
#